data_AF-A0A8J6VKQ8-F1
#
_entry.id   AF-A0A8J6VKQ8-F1
#
_cell.length_a   1.000
_cell.length_b   1.000
_cell.length_c   1.000
_cell.angle_alpha   90.00
_cell.angle_beta   90.00
_cell.angle_gamma   90.00
#
_symmetry.space_group_name_H-M   'P 1'
#
loop_
_entity.id
_entity.type
_entity.pdbx_description
1 polymer ?
#
loop_
_entity_poly.entity_id
_entity_poly.type
_entity_poly.pdbx_seq_one_letter_code
_entity_poly.pdbx_strand_id
1 'polypeptide(L)'
;MPGRLNITIVCLHISAALYVLLGIGLGFFFAFVSVQSIAPDPSLTSVQPLGIFLGVFTLIFSLLLAVGVEVVVWGLRKLKYWAWIAGIVICALYITSAFVVLGGLGLWGLLDSETQAAFRAAKQ
;
A
#
# COMPACT_ATOMS: atom_id res chain seq x y z
N MET A 1 18.07 16.14 -3.90
CA MET A 1 17.30 15.25 -3.02
C MET A 1 18.29 14.35 -2.28
N PRO A 2 18.13 14.10 -0.98
CA PRO A 2 19.00 13.20 -0.24
C PRO A 2 19.04 11.84 -0.96
N GLY A 3 20.23 11.29 -1.20
CA GLY A 3 20.38 10.07 -2.00
C GLY A 3 19.57 8.90 -1.44
N ARG A 4 19.38 8.86 -0.12
CA ARG A 4 18.62 7.83 0.60
C ARG A 4 17.10 8.00 0.51
N LEU A 5 16.60 9.22 0.27
CA LEU A 5 15.15 9.47 0.07
C LEU A 5 14.63 8.81 -1.20
N ASN A 6 15.45 8.75 -2.26
CA ASN A 6 15.09 8.04 -3.49
C ASN A 6 14.86 6.54 -3.25
N ILE A 7 15.61 5.92 -2.32
CA ILE A 7 15.43 4.51 -1.95
C ILE A 7 14.07 4.32 -1.28
N THR A 8 13.69 5.19 -0.34
CA THR A 8 12.35 5.18 0.26
C THR A 8 11.25 5.34 -0.80
N ILE A 9 11.42 6.26 -1.74
CA ILE A 9 10.43 6.49 -2.81
C ILE A 9 10.25 5.24 -3.67
N VAL A 10 11.35 4.61 -4.09
CA VAL A 10 11.31 3.36 -4.85
C VAL A 10 10.64 2.25 -4.04
N CYS A 11 10.97 2.14 -2.76
CA CYS A 11 10.37 1.18 -1.85
C CYS A 11 8.83 1.36 -1.73
N LEU A 12 8.36 2.61 -1.62
CA LEU A 12 6.93 2.93 -1.56
C LEU A 12 6.22 2.68 -2.89
N HIS A 13 6.87 2.92 -4.04
CA HIS A 13 6.31 2.52 -5.34
C HIS A 13 6.19 1.01 -5.47
N ILE A 14 7.21 0.25 -5.03
CA ILE A 14 7.17 -1.21 -5.04
C ILE A 14 6.03 -1.72 -4.16
N SER A 15 5.83 -1.15 -2.96
CA SER A 15 4.71 -1.54 -2.10
C SER A 15 3.36 -1.18 -2.73
N ALA A 16 3.20 -0.01 -3.35
CA ALA A 16 1.99 0.36 -4.06
C ALA A 16 1.67 -0.62 -5.21
N ALA A 17 2.68 -1.00 -6.00
CA ALA A 17 2.53 -2.02 -7.05
C ALA A 17 2.13 -3.39 -6.47
N LEU A 18 2.72 -3.79 -5.34
CA LEU A 18 2.38 -5.03 -4.66
C LEU A 18 0.95 -5.01 -4.13
N TYR A 19 0.46 -3.88 -3.59
CA TYR A 19 -0.95 -3.76 -3.22
C TYR A 19 -1.85 -3.96 -4.44
N VAL A 20 -1.62 -3.23 -5.53
CA VAL A 20 -2.43 -3.38 -6.76
C VAL A 20 -2.45 -4.83 -7.26
N LEU A 21 -1.28 -5.48 -7.32
CA LEU A 21 -1.18 -6.89 -7.72
C LEU A 21 -1.96 -7.81 -6.77
N LEU A 22 -1.87 -7.57 -5.45
CA LEU A 22 -2.58 -8.34 -4.44
C LEU A 22 -4.09 -8.11 -4.51
N GLY A 23 -4.55 -6.88 -4.75
CA GLY A 23 -5.95 -6.56 -4.95
C GLY A 23 -6.54 -7.20 -6.21
N ILE A 24 -5.80 -7.18 -7.32
CA ILE A 24 -6.21 -7.86 -8.56
C ILE A 24 -6.22 -9.38 -8.36
N GLY A 25 -5.16 -9.94 -7.76
CA GLY A 25 -5.03 -11.37 -7.55
C GLY A 25 -6.10 -11.93 -6.61
N LEU A 26 -6.30 -11.30 -5.44
CA LEU A 26 -7.35 -11.70 -4.49
C LEU A 26 -8.74 -11.41 -5.04
N GLY A 27 -8.96 -10.28 -5.69
CA GLY A 27 -10.24 -9.94 -6.32
C GLY A 27 -10.64 -10.97 -7.36
N PHE A 28 -9.71 -11.35 -8.24
CA PHE A 28 -9.91 -12.39 -9.24
C PHE A 28 -10.11 -13.76 -8.60
N PHE A 29 -9.35 -14.09 -7.56
CA PHE A 29 -9.52 -15.34 -6.81
C PHE A 29 -10.91 -15.46 -6.19
N PHE A 30 -11.38 -14.43 -5.47
CA PHE A 30 -12.72 -14.43 -4.88
C PHE A 30 -13.81 -14.51 -5.94
N ALA A 31 -13.68 -13.76 -7.05
CA ALA A 31 -14.62 -13.84 -8.16
C ALA A 31 -14.64 -15.23 -8.82
N PHE A 32 -13.48 -15.84 -9.02
CA PHE A 32 -13.35 -17.18 -9.60
C PHE A 32 -13.97 -18.26 -8.71
N VAL A 33 -13.70 -18.22 -7.40
CA VAL A 33 -14.30 -19.15 -6.42
C VAL A 33 -15.83 -19.00 -6.39
N SER A 34 -16.35 -17.78 -6.47
CA SER A 34 -17.80 -17.54 -6.56
C SER A 34 -18.44 -18.16 -7.80
N VAL A 35 -17.75 -18.14 -8.95
CA VAL A 35 -18.25 -18.72 -10.22
C VAL A 35 -18.12 -20.25 -10.24
N GLN A 36 -17.07 -20.83 -9.66
CA GLN A 36 -16.92 -22.30 -9.55
C GLN A 36 -17.97 -22.92 -8.61
N SER A 37 -18.56 -22.13 -7.72
CA SER A 37 -19.60 -22.57 -6.79
C SER A 37 -21.00 -22.74 -7.44
N ILE A 38 -21.09 -22.78 -8.77
CA ILE A 38 -22.34 -23.05 -9.54
C ILE A 38 -22.64 -24.57 -9.59
N ALA A 39 -22.31 -25.31 -8.53
CA ALA A 39 -22.92 -26.62 -8.31
C ALA A 39 -24.38 -26.42 -7.84
N PRO A 40 -25.34 -27.29 -8.20
CA PRO A 40 -26.76 -27.10 -7.93
C PRO A 40 -27.14 -27.42 -6.47
N ASP A 41 -26.27 -27.07 -5.51
CA ASP A 41 -26.55 -27.22 -4.09
C ASP A 41 -27.23 -25.95 -3.55
N PRO A 42 -28.50 -26.03 -3.12
CA PRO A 42 -29.30 -24.87 -2.71
C PRO A 42 -28.77 -24.18 -1.43
N SER A 43 -27.84 -24.79 -0.70
CA SER A 43 -27.17 -24.18 0.45
C SER A 43 -26.07 -23.18 0.07
N LEU A 44 -25.57 -23.21 -1.17
CA LEU A 44 -24.47 -22.33 -1.64
C LEU A 44 -24.96 -21.04 -2.31
N THR A 45 -26.26 -20.93 -2.59
CA THR A 45 -26.88 -19.77 -3.25
C THR A 45 -26.68 -18.44 -2.47
N SER A 46 -26.52 -18.49 -1.15
CA SER A 46 -26.26 -17.31 -0.31
C SER A 46 -24.79 -16.86 -0.29
N VAL A 47 -23.86 -17.74 -0.70
CA VAL A 47 -22.41 -17.50 -0.62
C VAL A 47 -21.88 -16.81 -1.89
N GLN A 48 -22.60 -16.93 -3.00
CA GLN A 48 -22.28 -16.34 -4.30
C GLN A 48 -22.20 -14.79 -4.28
N PRO A 49 -23.23 -14.04 -3.79
CA PRO A 49 -23.15 -12.58 -3.78
C PRO A 49 -22.08 -12.06 -2.81
N LEU A 50 -21.80 -12.80 -1.74
CA LEU A 50 -20.79 -12.42 -0.75
C LEU A 50 -19.37 -12.43 -1.36
N GLY A 51 -19.02 -13.46 -2.14
CA GLY A 51 -17.68 -13.55 -2.73
C GLY A 51 -17.44 -12.50 -3.83
N ILE A 52 -18.46 -12.17 -4.62
CA ILE A 52 -18.37 -11.04 -5.57
C ILE A 52 -18.19 -9.72 -4.82
N PHE A 53 -18.98 -9.50 -3.76
CA PHE A 53 -18.86 -8.30 -2.92
C PHE A 53 -17.46 -8.19 -2.30
N LEU A 54 -16.94 -9.26 -1.70
CA LEU A 54 -15.60 -9.30 -1.12
C LEU A 54 -14.51 -9.05 -2.17
N GLY A 55 -14.64 -9.63 -3.37
CA GLY A 55 -13.69 -9.41 -4.46
C GLY A 55 -13.65 -7.96 -4.92
N VAL A 56 -14.81 -7.35 -5.16
CA VAL A 56 -14.92 -5.94 -5.56
C VAL A 56 -14.44 -5.01 -4.44
N PHE A 57 -14.85 -5.27 -3.20
CA PHE A 57 -14.43 -4.49 -2.04
C PHE A 57 -12.92 -4.51 -1.85
N THR A 58 -12.31 -5.70 -1.94
CA THR A 58 -10.85 -5.88 -1.81
C THR A 58 -10.10 -5.12 -2.91
N LEU A 59 -10.60 -5.15 -4.15
CA LEU A 59 -10.00 -4.44 -5.27
C LEU A 59 -10.06 -2.92 -5.08
N ILE A 60 -11.22 -2.38 -4.68
CA ILE A 60 -11.39 -0.94 -4.41
C ILE A 60 -10.50 -0.51 -3.24
N PHE A 61 -10.52 -1.27 -2.14
CA PHE A 61 -9.71 -0.97 -0.96
C PHE A 61 -8.21 -0.96 -1.28
N SER A 62 -7.76 -1.93 -2.08
CA SER A 62 -6.38 -2.01 -2.53
C SER A 62 -5.98 -0.82 -3.42
N LEU A 63 -6.86 -0.39 -4.33
CA LEU A 63 -6.62 0.80 -5.16
C LEU A 63 -6.54 2.06 -4.30
N LEU A 64 -7.42 2.22 -3.31
CA LEU A 64 -7.39 3.34 -2.39
C LEU A 64 -6.07 3.40 -1.60
N LEU A 65 -5.57 2.25 -1.12
CA LEU A 65 -4.27 2.19 -0.46
C LEU A 65 -3.13 2.57 -1.41
N ALA A 66 -3.12 2.05 -2.64
CA ALA A 66 -2.11 2.39 -3.63
C ALA A 66 -2.09 3.89 -3.94
N VAL A 67 -3.27 4.50 -4.15
CA VAL A 67 -3.42 5.95 -4.34
C VAL A 67 -2.94 6.72 -3.10
N GLY A 68 -3.26 6.26 -1.90
CA GLY A 68 -2.79 6.87 -0.65
C GLY A 68 -1.26 6.88 -0.54
N VAL A 69 -0.61 5.77 -0.90
CA VAL A 69 0.85 5.67 -0.95
C VAL A 69 1.43 6.63 -2.00
N GLU A 70 0.83 6.73 -3.18
CA GLU A 70 1.26 7.67 -4.23
C GLU A 70 1.14 9.14 -3.81
N VAL A 71 0.07 9.49 -3.10
CA VAL A 71 -0.09 10.84 -2.53
C VAL A 71 1.04 11.14 -1.54
N VAL A 72 1.43 10.17 -0.72
CA VAL A 72 2.58 10.31 0.19
C VAL A 72 3.89 10.45 -0.59
N VAL A 73 4.12 9.63 -1.62
CA VAL A 73 5.30 9.73 -2.50
C VAL A 73 5.39 11.11 -3.14
N TRP A 74 4.28 11.62 -3.68
CA TRP A 74 4.20 12.96 -4.25
C TRP A 74 4.51 14.04 -3.21
N GLY A 75 3.98 13.90 -1.99
CA GLY A 75 4.28 14.78 -0.88
C GLY A 75 5.75 14.76 -0.45
N LEU A 76 6.38 13.56 -0.43
CA LEU A 76 7.80 13.37 -0.14
C LEU A 76 8.69 14.03 -1.21
N ARG A 77 8.34 13.89 -2.50
CA ARG A 77 9.04 14.58 -3.60
C ARG A 77 8.96 16.10 -3.49
N LYS A 78 7.87 16.63 -2.95
CA LYS A 78 7.69 18.06 -2.65
C LYS A 78 8.27 18.50 -1.30
N LEU A 79 9.00 17.61 -0.61
CA LEU A 79 9.59 17.86 0.71
C LEU A 79 8.59 18.36 1.76
N LYS A 80 7.33 17.92 1.68
CA LYS A 80 6.29 18.34 2.63
C LYS A 80 6.41 17.58 3.94
N TYR A 81 6.41 18.31 5.06
CA TYR A 81 6.55 17.75 6.40
C TYR A 81 5.46 16.72 6.77
N TRP A 82 4.20 16.96 6.36
CA TRP A 82 3.13 15.99 6.59
C TRP A 82 3.42 14.65 5.91
N ALA A 83 4.00 14.68 4.70
CA ALA A 83 4.30 13.48 3.93
C ALA A 83 5.46 12.68 4.54
N TRP A 84 6.41 13.38 5.17
CA TRP A 84 7.47 12.74 5.95
C TRP A 84 6.89 11.94 7.14
N ILE A 85 5.99 12.55 7.92
CA ILE A 85 5.31 11.85 9.02
C ILE A 85 4.49 10.67 8.49
N ALA A 86 3.68 10.88 7.44
CA ALA A 86 2.87 9.83 6.84
C ALA A 86 3.73 8.67 6.33
N GLY A 87 4.87 8.96 5.70
CA GLY A 87 5.84 7.95 5.26
C GLY A 87 6.40 7.12 6.41
N ILE A 88 6.75 7.74 7.54
CA ILE A 88 7.23 7.04 8.74
C ILE A 88 6.15 6.10 9.28
N VAL A 89 4.91 6.58 9.40
CA VAL A 89 3.78 5.77 9.88
C VAL A 89 3.52 4.58 8.96
N ILE A 90 3.50 4.80 7.64
CA ILE A 90 3.31 3.72 6.66
C ILE A 90 4.45 2.69 6.76
N CYS A 91 5.70 3.14 6.84
CA CYS A 91 6.83 2.24 6.97
C CYS A 91 6.79 1.45 8.29
N ALA A 92 6.35 2.07 9.39
CA ALA A 92 6.15 1.37 10.66
C ALA A 92 5.04 0.32 10.57
N LEU A 93 3.94 0.60 9.87
CA LEU A 93 2.88 -0.38 9.58
C LEU A 93 3.36 -1.52 8.67
N TYR A 94 4.31 -1.26 7.76
CA TYR A 94 4.90 -2.31 6.93
C TYR A 94 5.80 -3.26 7.73
N ILE A 95 6.47 -2.74 8.78
CA ILE A 95 7.27 -3.57 9.70
C ILE A 95 6.41 -4.59 10.45
N THR A 96 5.18 -4.23 10.83
CA THR A 96 4.26 -5.16 11.49
C THR A 96 3.54 -6.10 10.50
N SER A 97 3.83 -5.98 9.21
CA SER A 97 3.20 -6.74 8.13
C SER A 97 4.20 -7.66 7.41
N ALA A 98 3.79 -8.33 6.34
CA ALA A 98 4.64 -9.17 5.50
C ALA A 98 5.74 -8.38 4.76
N PHE A 99 5.71 -7.05 4.83
CA PHE A 99 6.61 -6.14 4.12
C PHE A 99 7.71 -5.58 5.01
N VAL A 100 8.22 -6.37 5.97
CA VAL A 100 9.22 -5.94 6.96
C VAL A 100 10.46 -5.31 6.33
N VAL A 101 11.00 -5.95 5.29
CA VAL A 101 12.21 -5.48 4.60
C VAL A 101 11.98 -4.13 3.93
N LEU A 102 10.82 -3.95 3.28
CA LEU A 102 10.43 -2.69 2.65
C LEU A 102 10.21 -1.60 3.71
N GLY A 103 9.51 -1.91 4.80
CA GLY A 103 9.32 -0.99 5.92
C GLY A 103 10.64 -0.51 6.54
N GLY A 104 11.57 -1.43 6.78
CA GLY A 104 12.90 -1.13 7.32
C GLY A 104 13.75 -0.24 6.41
N LEU A 105 13.81 -0.56 5.11
CA LEU A 105 14.53 0.26 4.12
C LEU A 105 13.91 1.66 3.97
N GLY A 106 12.57 1.74 3.97
CA GLY A 106 11.84 3.00 3.91
C GLY A 106 12.12 3.90 5.12
N LEU A 107 12.08 3.33 6.33
CA LEU A 107 12.41 4.02 7.58
C LEU A 107 13.88 4.47 7.62
N TRP A 108 14.81 3.65 7.16
CA TRP A 108 16.21 4.04 7.09
C TRP A 108 16.40 5.30 6.24
N GLY A 109 15.78 5.36 5.06
CA GLY A 109 15.88 6.57 4.21
C GLY A 109 15.18 7.80 4.79
N LEU A 110 14.04 7.62 5.50
CA LEU A 110 13.27 8.71 6.10
C LEU A 110 13.88 9.27 7.40
N LEU A 111 14.53 8.41 8.19
CA LEU A 111 15.16 8.77 9.45
C LEU A 111 16.61 9.23 9.29
N ASP A 112 17.17 9.16 8.08
CA ASP A 112 18.49 9.70 7.78
C ASP A 112 18.60 11.19 8.14
N SER A 113 19.73 11.59 8.75
CA SER A 113 19.93 12.95 9.25
C SER A 113 19.86 14.02 8.15
N GLU A 114 20.32 13.72 6.93
CA GLU A 114 20.21 14.65 5.81
C GLU A 114 18.77 14.81 5.37
N THR A 115 18.03 13.70 5.31
CA THR A 115 16.60 13.70 5.00
C THR A 115 15.81 14.50 6.04
N GLN A 116 16.07 14.28 7.33
CA GLN A 116 15.42 15.02 8.41
C GLN A 116 15.71 16.52 8.33
N ALA A 117 16.95 16.91 8.05
CA ALA A 117 17.33 18.31 7.90
C ALA A 117 16.57 18.98 6.75
N ALA A 118 16.43 18.31 5.61
CA ALA A 118 15.69 18.82 4.45
C ALA A 118 14.21 19.06 4.75
N PHE A 119 13.55 18.13 5.45
CA PHE A 119 12.13 18.28 5.83
C PHE A 119 11.90 19.33 6.94
N ARG A 120 12.86 19.49 7.87
CA ARG A 120 12.79 20.53 8.90
C ARG A 120 13.00 21.93 8.30
N ALA A 121 13.92 22.08 7.35
CA ALA A 121 14.13 23.34 6.63
C ALA A 121 12.89 23.75 5.81
N ALA A 122 12.20 22.80 5.19
CA ALA A 122 10.97 23.05 4.43
C ALA A 122 9.72 23.35 5.29
N LYS A 123 9.82 23.25 6.62
CA LYS A 123 8.76 23.59 7.58
C LYS A 123 8.78 25.06 8.00
N GLN A 124 9.90 25.76 7.81
CA GLN A 124 10.06 27.19 8.06
C GLN A 124 9.50 28.01 6.90
#